data_AF-A0A920V8D4-F1
#
_entry.id   AF-A0A920V8D4-F1
#
_cell.length_a   1.000
_cell.length_b   1.000
_cell.length_c   1.000
_cell.angle_alpha   90.00
_cell.angle_beta   90.00
_cell.angle_gamma   90.00
#
_symmetry.space_group_name_H-M   'P 1'
#
loop_
_entity.id
_entity.type
_entity.pdbx_description
1 polymer ?
#
loop_
_entity_poly.entity_id
_entity_poly.type
_entity_poly.pdbx_seq_one_letter_code
_entity_poly.pdbx_strand_id
1 'polypeptide(L)' 'MPVFKKVDTCAGEFKSFTPYMYSTYQRNFSLNTECESNPTNKKKIIILGGGPNRIGQGIEFDYCCFPGSFA' A
#
# COMPACT_ATOMS: atom_id res chain seq x y z
N MET A 1 -16.42 5.31 2.25
CA MET A 1 -15.09 4.94 2.75
C MET A 1 -14.23 4.50 1.56
N PRO A 2 -12.96 4.91 1.45
CA PRO A 2 -12.08 4.38 0.41
C PRO A 2 -11.86 2.88 0.60
N VAL A 3 -11.62 2.16 -0.49
CA VAL A 3 -11.23 0.75 -0.48
C VAL A 3 -9.82 0.59 -1.02
N PHE A 4 -9.15 -0.49 -0.63
CA PHE A 4 -7.81 -0.83 -1.09
C PHE A 4 -7.89 -1.98 -2.09
N LYS A 5 -7.19 -1.80 -3.21
CA LYS A 5 -7.08 -2.77 -4.31
C LYS A 5 -5.63 -3.18 -4.50
N LYS A 6 -5.39 -4.44 -4.86
CA LYS A 6 -4.04 -4.93 -5.16
C LYS A 6 -3.64 -4.59 -6.59
N VAL A 7 -2.35 -4.38 -6.79
CA VAL A 7 -1.72 -4.29 -8.12
C VAL A 7 -1.30 -5.70 -8.51
N ASP A 8 -1.86 -6.22 -9.60
CA ASP A 8 -1.73 -7.62 -10.01
C ASP A 8 -1.10 -7.82 -11.40
N THR A 9 -0.74 -6.73 -12.10
CA THR A 9 -0.18 -6.70 -13.47
C THR A 9 -1.06 -7.25 -14.59
N CYS A 10 -2.11 -8.02 -14.26
CA CYS A 10 -3.00 -8.70 -15.21
C CYS A 10 -4.46 -8.23 -15.10
N ALA A 11 -4.72 -7.09 -14.44
CA ALA A 11 -6.05 -6.48 -14.36
C ALA A 11 -7.15 -7.43 -13.83
N GLY A 12 -6.81 -8.28 -12.87
CA GLY A 12 -7.73 -9.22 -12.22
C GLY A 12 -7.78 -10.60 -12.84
N GLU A 13 -7.04 -10.88 -13.93
CA GLU A 13 -7.03 -12.22 -14.55
C GLU A 13 -6.50 -13.30 -13.60
N PHE A 14 -5.46 -12.96 -12.84
CA PHE A 14 -4.83 -13.86 -11.88
C PHE A 14 -4.76 -13.23 -10.49
N LYS A 15 -4.85 -14.09 -9.46
CA LYS A 15 -4.73 -13.63 -8.07
C LYS A 15 -3.27 -13.26 -7.78
N SER A 16 -3.03 -11.98 -7.50
CA SER A 16 -1.75 -11.53 -6.94
C SER A 16 -1.64 -11.87 -5.44
N PHE A 17 -0.51 -12.46 -5.06
CA PHE A 17 -0.15 -12.76 -3.67
C PHE A 17 0.66 -11.64 -3.01
N THR A 18 1.24 -10.73 -3.79
CA THR A 18 2.05 -9.63 -3.27
C THR A 18 1.15 -8.51 -2.73
N PRO A 19 1.36 -8.03 -1.49
CA PRO A 19 0.50 -7.01 -0.88
C PRO A 19 0.89 -5.58 -1.32
N TYR A 20 0.95 -5.33 -2.63
CA TYR A 20 1.17 -4.00 -3.19
C TYR A 20 -0.18 -3.36 -3.53
N MET A 21 -0.57 -2.29 -2.82
CA MET A 21 -1.95 -1.78 -2.81
C MET A 21 -2.04 -0.28 -3.05
N TYR A 22 -3.19 0.17 -3.53
CA TYR A 22 -3.56 1.58 -3.65
C TYR A 22 -5.01 1.81 -3.18
N SER A 23 -5.30 3.02 -2.69
CA SER A 23 -6.65 3.40 -2.28
C SER A 23 -7.47 3.93 -3.45
N THR A 24 -8.73 3.52 -3.55
CA THR A 24 -9.69 4.03 -4.53
C THR A 24 -11.06 4.28 -3.90
N TYR A 25 -11.83 5.18 -4.49
CA TYR A 25 -13.22 5.42 -4.13
C TYR A 25 -14.21 4.64 -5.00
N GLN A 26 -13.72 3.73 -5.84
CA GLN A 26 -14.54 2.90 -6.72
C GLN A 26 -15.62 2.19 -5.92
N ARG A 27 -16.88 2.58 -6.13
CA ARG A 27 -18.07 1.87 -5.67
C ARG A 27 -18.54 1.05 -6.86
N ASN A 28 -18.55 -0.27 -6.73
CA ASN A 28 -19.07 -1.11 -7.81
C ASN A 28 -20.54 -0.72 -8.10
N PHE A 29 -20.99 -0.87 -9.35
CA PHE A 29 -22.40 -0.64 -9.73
C PHE A 29 -23.37 -1.55 -8.96
N SER A 30 -22.88 -2.67 -8.43
CA SER A 30 -23.55 -3.47 -7.41
C SER A 30 -23.15 -2.94 -6.03
N LEU A 31 -24.14 -2.71 -5.16
CA LEU A 31 -24.13 -2.04 -3.85
C LEU A 31 -23.01 -2.38 -2.84
N ASN A 32 -22.12 -3.34 -3.13
CA ASN A 32 -21.02 -3.74 -2.26
C ASN A 32 -19.66 -3.34 -2.82
N THR A 33 -18.93 -2.55 -2.04
CA THR A 33 -17.54 -2.21 -2.33
C THR A 33 -16.64 -3.26 -1.69
N GLU A 34 -15.87 -4.00 -2.49
CA GLU A 34 -14.98 -5.05 -1.98
C GLU A 34 -13.59 -4.49 -1.65
N CYS A 35 -13.09 -4.80 -0.47
CA CYS A 35 -11.78 -4.36 0.02
C CYS A 35 -10.83 -5.55 0.08
N GLU A 36 -9.67 -5.47 -0.58
CA GLU A 36 -8.71 -6.57 -0.69
C GLU A 36 -7.59 -6.51 0.36
N SER A 37 -7.67 -5.55 1.30
CA SER A 37 -6.61 -5.29 2.27
C SER A 37 -6.43 -6.38 3.33
N ASN A 38 -7.47 -7.20 3.57
CA ASN A 38 -7.51 -8.31 4.55
C ASN A 38 -6.62 -8.06 5.80
N PRO A 39 -6.91 -7.02 6.60
CA PRO A 39 -6.09 -6.68 7.75
C PRO A 39 -6.10 -7.83 8.78
N THR A 40 -4.98 -8.00 9.46
CA THR A 40 -4.80 -9.03 10.50
C THR A 40 -4.65 -8.38 11.86
N ASN A 41 -5.07 -9.05 12.92
CA ASN A 41 -4.99 -8.55 14.31
C ASN A 41 -3.57 -8.61 14.92
N LYS A 42 -2.54 -8.81 14.11
CA LYS A 42 -1.15 -8.77 14.60
C LYS A 42 -0.77 -7.32 14.93
N LYS A 43 0.12 -7.13 15.91
CA LYS A 43 0.76 -5.83 16.12
C LYS A 43 1.67 -5.56 14.92
N LYS A 44 1.44 -4.45 14.21
CA LYS A 44 2.19 -4.03 13.03
C LYS A 44 2.82 -2.67 13.27
N ILE A 45 4.00 -2.46 12.71
CA ILE A 45 4.69 -1.16 12.69
C ILE A 45 4.43 -0.54 11.32
N ILE A 46 4.15 0.77 11.29
CA ILE A 46 3.96 1.53 10.05
C ILE A 46 5.18 2.43 9.86
N ILE A 47 5.80 2.35 8.69
CA ILE A 47 6.90 3.23 8.28
C ILE A 47 6.34 4.25 7.31
N LEU A 48 6.48 5.52 7.64
CA LEU A 48 6.06 6.63 6.78
C LEU A 48 7.30 7.18 6.07
N GLY A 49 7.31 7.11 4.74
CA GLY A 49 8.40 7.69 3.93
C GLY A 49 8.37 9.22 3.90
N GLY A 50 9.46 9.82 3.43
CA GLY A 50 9.63 11.28 3.35
C GLY A 50 8.81 11.99 2.25
N GLY A 51 8.24 11.23 1.32
CA GLY A 51 7.52 11.78 0.16
C GLY A 51 8.48 12.20 -0.96
N PRO A 52 8.12 13.17 -1.82
CA PRO A 52 8.96 13.57 -2.94
C PRO A 52 10.24 14.28 -2.47
N ASN A 53 11.38 13.94 -3.08
CA ASN A 53 12.68 14.55 -2.77
C ASN A 53 12.67 16.07 -2.95
N ARG A 54 13.21 16.78 -1.96
CA ARG A 54 13.33 18.25 -1.92
C ARG A 54 14.71 18.64 -1.38
N ILE A 55 15.13 19.88 -1.60
CA ILE A 55 16.38 20.39 -1.01
C ILE A 55 16.28 20.26 0.52
N GLY A 56 17.23 19.54 1.13
CA GLY A 56 17.24 19.22 2.57
C GLY A 56 16.47 17.94 2.96
N GLN A 57 15.86 17.25 1.99
CA GLN A 57 15.24 15.93 2.13
C GLN A 57 15.67 15.05 0.95
N GLY A 58 16.90 14.55 1.01
CA GLY A 58 17.48 13.71 -0.02
C GLY A 58 17.31 12.21 0.25
N ILE A 59 18.07 11.42 -0.52
CA ILE A 59 18.05 9.96 -0.50
C ILE A 59 18.44 9.35 0.86
N GLU A 60 19.07 10.13 1.74
CA GLU A 60 19.39 9.72 3.10
C GLU A 60 18.16 9.31 3.91
N PHE A 61 17.00 9.91 3.66
CA PHE A 61 15.74 9.56 4.33
C PHE A 61 15.20 8.22 3.82
N ASP A 62 15.32 7.93 2.53
CA ASP A 62 14.96 6.64 1.95
C ASP A 62 15.89 5.52 2.45
N TYR A 63 17.20 5.80 2.57
CA TYR A 63 18.17 4.86 3.12
C TYR A 63 17.85 4.50 4.58
N CYS A 64 17.42 5.46 5.42
CA CYS A 64 17.06 5.19 6.81
C CYS A 64 15.80 4.31 6.94
N CYS A 65 14.82 4.46 6.03
CA CYS A 65 13.62 3.64 6.02
C CYS A 65 13.90 2.17 5.70
N PHE A 66 14.97 1.85 4.97
CA PHE A 66 15.32 0.48 4.60
C PHE A 66 15.68 -0.37 5.84
N PRO A 67 16.71 -0.06 6.67
CA PRO A 67 16.97 -0.78 7.91
C PRO A 67 15.77 -0.81 8.86
N GLY A 68 15.01 0.29 8.95
CA GLY A 68 13.79 0.33 9.77
C GLY A 68 12.70 -0.66 9.34
N SER A 69 12.70 -1.11 8.08
CA SER A 69 11.79 -2.13 7.56
C SER A 69 12.28 -3.57 7.75
N PHE A 70 13.58 -3.78 8.04
CA PHE A 70 14.14 -5.12 8.31
C PHE A 70 14.23 -5.45 9.80
N ALA A 71 14.12 -4.44 10.68
CA ALA A 71 14.12 -4.57 12.13
C ALA A 71 12.71 -4.83 12.68
#